data_AF-A0A7S4CM75-F1
#
_entry.id   AF-A0A7S4CM75-F1
#
_cell.length_a   1.000
_cell.length_b   1.000
_cell.length_c   1.000
_cell.angle_alpha   90.00
_cell.angle_beta   90.00
_cell.angle_gamma   90.00
#
_symmetry.space_group_name_H-M   'P 1'
#
loop_
_entity.id
_entity.type
_entity.pdbx_description
1 polymer ?
#
loop_
_entity_poly.entity_id
_entity_poly.type
_entity_poly.pdbx_seq_one_letter_code
_entity_poly.pdbx_strand_id
1 'polypeptide(L)'
;RRLFLQEYGDGYGLQGRLEALREAEFARLGTSVYLDQAGSGLYQASQIREASHLLETSVFGNPHSISACSQKTQGAIEEMRCAVLDFFGTDDDDYDVVF
;
A
#
# COMPACT_ATOMS: atom_id res chain seq x y z
N ARG A 1 29.59 -3.58 1.08
CA ARG A 1 28.60 -4.40 0.33
C ARG A 1 29.13 -5.80 -0.01
N ARG A 2 30.23 -5.97 -0.76
CA ARG A 2 30.71 -7.29 -1.21
C ARG A 2 31.03 -8.27 -0.07
N LEU A 3 31.83 -7.84 0.91
CA LEU A 3 32.18 -8.65 2.09
C LEU A 3 30.95 -9.03 2.91
N PHE A 4 30.05 -8.07 3.15
CA PHE A 4 28.78 -8.31 3.84
C PHE A 4 27.92 -9.37 3.13
N LEU A 5 27.77 -9.29 1.81
CA LEU A 5 27.00 -10.27 1.05
C LEU A 5 27.71 -11.63 0.94
N GLN A 6 29.04 -11.70 1.06
CA GLN A 6 29.75 -12.97 1.14
C GLN A 6 29.50 -13.69 2.47
N GLU A 7 29.34 -12.93 3.56
CA GLU A 7 29.18 -13.48 4.91
C GLU A 7 27.71 -13.69 5.30
N TYR A 8 26.80 -12.81 4.84
CA TYR A 8 25.38 -12.80 5.24
C TYR A 8 24.41 -12.94 4.05
N GLY A 9 24.92 -13.17 2.83
CA GLY A 9 24.12 -13.16 1.60
C GLY A 9 22.98 -14.17 1.57
N ASP A 10 23.16 -15.33 2.19
CA ASP A 10 22.14 -16.39 2.23
C ASP A 10 20.90 -16.00 3.04
N GLY A 11 21.06 -15.14 4.05
CA GLY A 11 19.97 -14.65 4.90
C GLY A 11 19.53 -13.21 4.61
N TYR A 12 20.34 -12.44 3.88
CA TYR A 12 20.05 -11.05 3.54
C TYR A 12 19.30 -10.94 2.20
N GLY A 13 18.51 -9.88 2.02
CA GLY A 13 17.83 -9.63 0.75
C GLY A 13 16.63 -10.53 0.47
N LEU A 14 16.27 -11.43 1.39
CA LEU A 14 15.21 -12.43 1.22
C LEU A 14 15.37 -13.19 -0.11
N GLN A 15 16.57 -13.72 -0.38
CA GLN A 15 16.91 -14.42 -1.62
C GLN A 15 16.71 -13.56 -2.88
N GLY A 16 17.09 -12.27 -2.81
CA GLY A 16 16.98 -11.32 -3.92
C GLY A 16 15.59 -10.69 -4.09
N ARG A 17 14.60 -11.08 -3.27
CA ARG A 17 13.25 -10.50 -3.34
C ARG A 17 13.24 -9.01 -3.02
N LEU A 18 14.11 -8.54 -2.13
CA LEU A 18 14.19 -7.11 -1.81
C LEU A 18 14.74 -6.29 -2.98
N GLU A 19 15.75 -6.80 -3.68
CA GLU A 19 16.29 -6.19 -4.90
C GLU A 19 15.23 -6.13 -6.01
N ALA A 20 14.52 -7.24 -6.23
CA ALA A 20 13.44 -7.30 -7.22
C ALA A 20 12.30 -6.32 -6.88
N LEU A 21 11.90 -6.24 -5.60
CA LEU A 21 10.89 -5.30 -5.14
C LEU A 21 11.37 -3.84 -5.28
N ARG A 22 12.63 -3.55 -4.95
CA ARG A 22 13.20 -2.20 -5.13
C ARG A 22 13.17 -1.78 -6.60
N GLU A 23 13.55 -2.67 -7.50
CA GLU A 23 13.53 -2.39 -8.94
C GLU A 23 12.09 -2.17 -9.44
N ALA A 24 11.14 -3.03 -9.06
CA ALA A 24 9.76 -2.94 -9.53
C ALA A 24 9.00 -1.73 -8.96
N GLU A 25 9.13 -1.47 -7.66
CA GLU A 25 8.25 -0.53 -6.94
C GLU A 25 8.94 0.77 -6.52
N PHE A 26 10.28 0.79 -6.47
CA PHE A 26 11.07 1.89 -5.95
C PHE A 26 12.24 2.31 -6.85
N ALA A 27 12.23 1.96 -8.15
CA ALA A 27 13.29 2.32 -9.10
C ALA A 27 13.61 3.83 -9.11
N ARG A 28 12.60 4.68 -8.85
CA ARG A 28 12.74 6.13 -8.73
C ARG A 28 13.75 6.60 -7.67
N LEU A 29 14.06 5.77 -6.68
CA LEU A 29 15.12 6.08 -5.71
C LEU A 29 16.50 6.14 -6.38
N GLY A 30 16.72 5.41 -7.48
CA GLY A 30 18.01 5.32 -8.14
C GLY A 30 19.12 4.97 -7.15
N THR A 31 20.11 5.85 -7.05
CA THR A 31 21.24 5.74 -6.11
C THR A 31 20.98 6.35 -4.73
N SER A 32 19.81 6.96 -4.52
CA SER A 32 19.45 7.59 -3.26
C SER A 32 19.14 6.57 -2.17
N VAL A 33 19.52 6.92 -0.94
CA VAL A 33 19.25 6.14 0.27
C VAL A 33 18.22 6.90 1.09
N TYR A 34 17.05 6.28 1.28
CA TYR A 34 15.96 6.83 2.09
C TYR A 34 15.98 6.17 3.47
N LEU A 35 16.28 6.96 4.51
CA LEU A 35 16.39 6.51 5.90
C LEU A 35 15.39 7.22 6.82
N ASP A 36 14.22 7.56 6.29
CA ASP A 36 13.16 8.29 7.00
C ASP A 36 11.82 7.54 7.00
N GLN A 37 11.88 6.20 6.93
CA GLN A 37 10.70 5.34 6.88
C GLN A 37 9.80 5.46 8.13
N ALA A 38 10.38 5.83 9.28
CA ALA A 38 9.63 6.06 10.51
C ALA A 38 8.83 7.38 10.46
N GLY A 39 9.30 8.38 9.70
CA GLY A 39 8.58 9.63 9.47
C GLY A 39 7.51 9.49 8.39
N SER A 40 7.84 8.84 7.28
CA SER A 40 6.88 8.53 6.22
C SER A 40 7.31 7.33 5.39
N GLY A 41 6.38 6.42 5.14
CA GLY A 41 6.62 5.35 4.19
C GLY A 41 6.64 5.86 2.74
N LEU A 42 7.60 5.41 1.93
CA LEU A 42 7.51 5.64 0.49
C LEU A 42 6.37 4.82 -0.12
N TYR A 43 5.56 5.45 -0.96
CA TYR A 43 4.60 4.74 -1.80
C TYR A 43 5.30 3.85 -2.82
N GLN A 44 4.64 2.77 -3.22
CA GLN A 44 5.05 1.92 -4.33
C GLN A 44 4.62 2.52 -5.68
N ALA A 45 5.31 2.17 -6.75
CA ALA A 45 4.95 2.64 -8.09
C ALA A 45 3.58 2.09 -8.53
N SER A 46 3.25 0.86 -8.14
CA SER A 46 1.93 0.24 -8.31
C SER A 46 0.83 1.03 -7.62
N GLN A 47 1.02 1.43 -6.36
CA GLN A 47 0.02 2.21 -5.61
C GLN A 47 -0.40 3.49 -6.34
N ILE A 48 0.56 4.21 -6.94
CA ILE A 48 0.24 5.40 -7.74
C ILE A 48 -0.55 5.04 -8.99
N ARG A 49 -0.14 4.00 -9.73
CA ARG A 49 -0.86 3.57 -10.95
C ARG A 49 -2.28 3.14 -10.64
N GLU A 50 -2.48 2.33 -9.62
CA GLU A 50 -3.81 1.85 -9.23
C GLU A 50 -4.69 2.99 -8.70
N ALA A 51 -4.14 3.92 -7.90
CA ALA A 51 -4.87 5.08 -7.45
C ALA A 51 -5.30 5.98 -8.62
N SER A 52 -4.41 6.24 -9.58
CA SER A 52 -4.73 6.98 -10.80
C SER A 52 -5.81 6.27 -11.62
N HIS A 53 -5.64 4.98 -11.89
CA HIS A 53 -6.62 4.20 -12.65
C HIS A 53 -7.99 4.17 -11.96
N LEU A 54 -8.03 4.02 -10.65
CA LEU A 54 -9.26 4.06 -9.86
C LEU A 54 -10.00 5.39 -10.05
N LEU A 55 -9.30 6.52 -9.94
CA LEU A 55 -9.89 7.85 -10.08
C LEU A 55 -10.27 8.19 -11.53
N GLU A 56 -9.55 7.68 -12.52
CA GLU A 56 -9.85 7.89 -13.94
C GLU A 56 -11.06 7.07 -14.40
N THR A 57 -11.27 5.89 -13.82
CA THR A 57 -12.32 4.96 -14.25
C THR A 57 -13.59 5.00 -13.40
N SER A 58 -13.54 5.67 -12.24
CA SER A 58 -14.65 5.72 -11.30
C SER A 58 -15.04 7.14 -10.92
N VAL A 59 -16.35 7.38 -10.85
CA VAL A 59 -16.91 8.61 -10.28
C VAL A 59 -17.40 8.30 -8.88
N PHE A 60 -16.72 8.87 -7.89
CA PHE A 60 -17.11 8.85 -6.49
C PHE A 60 -17.88 10.12 -6.14
N GLY A 61 -18.90 9.97 -5.30
CA GLY A 61 -19.70 11.07 -4.77
C GLY A 61 -19.58 11.19 -3.25
N ASN A 62 -20.28 12.18 -2.69
CA ASN A 62 -20.52 12.21 -1.25
C ASN A 62 -21.30 10.94 -0.85
N PRO A 63 -20.79 10.11 0.09
CA PRO A 63 -21.41 8.83 0.48
C PRO A 63 -22.80 8.97 1.12
N HIS A 64 -23.19 10.18 1.54
CA HIS A 64 -24.50 10.45 2.12
C HIS A 64 -25.54 10.95 1.11
N SER A 65 -25.17 11.14 -0.15
CA SER A 65 -26.11 11.49 -1.22
C SER A 65 -26.91 10.27 -1.69
N ILE A 66 -28.05 10.49 -2.33
CA ILE A 66 -28.85 9.42 -2.95
C ILE A 66 -28.51 9.36 -4.46
N SER A 67 -27.38 8.75 -4.81
CA SER A 67 -26.94 8.60 -6.21
C SER A 67 -26.09 7.34 -6.42
N ALA A 68 -25.91 6.95 -7.68
CA ALA A 68 -25.07 5.80 -8.03
C ALA A 68 -23.60 6.00 -7.63
N CYS A 69 -23.06 7.21 -7.77
CA CYS A 69 -21.68 7.52 -7.35
C CYS A 69 -21.53 7.55 -5.83
N SER A 70 -22.58 7.91 -5.09
CA SER A 70 -22.61 7.83 -3.62
C SER A 70 -22.53 6.38 -3.14
N GLN A 71 -23.31 5.48 -3.74
CA GLN A 71 -23.28 4.05 -3.42
C GLN A 71 -21.89 3.44 -3.68
N LYS A 72 -21.21 3.83 -4.77
CA LYS A 72 -19.82 3.43 -5.04
C LYS A 72 -18.86 3.89 -3.95
N THR A 73 -18.99 5.14 -3.48
CA THR A 73 -18.16 5.66 -2.39
C THR A 73 -18.41 4.89 -1.10
N GLN A 74 -19.68 4.64 -0.75
CA GLN A 74 -20.03 3.86 0.45
C GLN A 74 -19.45 2.45 0.38
N GLY A 75 -19.55 1.77 -0.78
CA GLY A 75 -18.95 0.45 -0.98
C GLY A 75 -17.43 0.45 -0.81
N ALA A 76 -16.73 1.43 -1.40
CA ALA A 76 -15.28 1.54 -1.26
C ALA A 76 -14.83 1.81 0.19
N ILE A 77 -15.60 2.60 0.96
CA ILE A 77 -15.34 2.83 2.39
C ILE A 77 -15.51 1.53 3.19
N GLU A 78 -16.54 0.73 2.86
CA GLU A 78 -16.79 -0.54 3.53
C GLU A 78 -15.71 -1.58 3.23
N GLU A 79 -15.30 -1.71 1.96
CA GLU A 79 -14.17 -2.57 1.57
C GLU A 79 -12.88 -2.18 2.31
N MET A 80 -12.62 -0.87 2.48
CA MET A 80 -11.46 -0.39 3.24
C MET A 80 -11.56 -0.72 4.74
N ARG A 81 -12.76 -0.62 5.32
CA ARG A 81 -13.01 -0.99 6.72
C ARG A 81 -12.66 -2.46 6.95
N CYS A 82 -13.18 -3.36 6.10
CA CYS A 82 -12.85 -4.79 6.18
C CYS A 82 -11.35 -5.03 6.05
N ALA A 83 -10.68 -4.38 5.08
CA ALA A 83 -9.24 -4.55 4.89
C ALA A 83 -8.40 -4.10 6.10
N VAL A 84 -8.83 -3.06 6.83
CA VAL A 84 -8.18 -2.61 8.06
C VAL A 84 -8.38 -3.62 9.19
N LEU A 85 -9.60 -4.13 9.38
CA LEU A 85 -9.89 -5.15 10.41
C LEU A 85 -9.11 -6.44 10.14
N ASP A 86 -9.11 -6.90 8.90
CA ASP A 86 -8.33 -8.07 8.45
C ASP A 86 -6.83 -7.89 8.71
N PHE A 87 -6.28 -6.70 8.47
CA PHE A 87 -4.88 -6.39 8.74
C PHE A 87 -4.51 -6.55 10.22
N PHE A 88 -5.43 -6.20 11.11
CA PHE A 88 -5.27 -6.40 12.56
C PHE A 88 -5.70 -7.77 13.06
N GLY A 89 -6.22 -8.64 12.17
CA GLY A 89 -6.70 -9.97 12.52
C GLY A 89 -7.95 -9.96 13.40
N THR A 90 -8.87 -9.03 13.13
CA THR A 90 -10.12 -8.82 13.86
C THR A 90 -11.30 -8.63 12.89
N ASP A 91 -12.51 -8.50 13.41
CA ASP A 91 -13.75 -8.23 12.69
C ASP A 91 -14.54 -7.05 13.30
N ASP A 92 -15.74 -6.81 12.74
CA ASP A 92 -16.67 -5.75 13.14
C ASP A 92 -17.62 -6.13 14.28
N ASP A 93 -17.56 -7.38 14.78
CA ASP A 93 -18.32 -7.78 15.98
C ASP A 93 -17.69 -7.17 17.25
N ASP A 94 -16.36 -7.09 17.28
CA ASP A 94 -15.59 -6.61 18.44
C ASP A 94 -14.99 -5.20 18.25
N TYR A 95 -14.75 -4.76 17.01
CA TYR A 95 -14.01 -3.52 16.73
C TYR A 95 -14.60 -2.66 15.60
N ASP A 96 -14.56 -1.34 15.80
CA ASP A 96 -14.91 -0.35 14.79
C ASP A 96 -13.67 0.32 14.18
N VAL A 97 -13.71 0.57 12.87
CA VAL A 97 -12.73 1.42 12.18
C VAL A 97 -13.22 2.88 12.14
N VAL A 98 -12.45 3.81 12.70
CA VAL A 98 -12.74 5.25 12.63
C VAL A 98 -11.66 5.90 11.77
N PHE A 99 -12.09 6.58 10.70
CA PHE A 99 -11.23 7.31 9.76
C PHE A 99 -11.02 8.77 10.17
#